data_AF-A0A9J7YTA8-F1
#
_entry.id   AF-A0A9J7YTA8-F1
#
_cell.length_a   1.000
_cell.length_b   1.000
_cell.length_c   1.000
_cell.angle_alpha   90.00
_cell.angle_beta   90.00
_cell.angle_gamma   90.00
#
_symmetry.space_group_name_H-M   'P 1'
#
loop_
_entity.id
_entity.type
_entity.pdbx_description
1 polymer ?
#
loop_
_entity_poly.entity_id
_entity_poly.type
_entity_poly.pdbx_seq_one_letter_code
_entity_poly.pdbx_strand_id
1 'polypeptide(L)'
;MSDRFWFCLCLWHLSGVFADSDAVKSMSVMEGDSVSLQTNTELQTDDEIMWTFGLSETRIAEIIKRFERFSTYDVLDVRFRDRLKLDHQTGSLIITNTRTTDSELYGVKIIRNRTVISHRFNLTVSDSVSCCDSAEAVIRLVVTALVGVAAAAAVVVLVYDIRSRRAERDV
;
A
#
# COMPACT_ATOMS: atom_id res chain seq x y z
N MET A 1 10.08 32.62 9.43
CA MET A 1 9.08 32.86 10.49
C MET A 1 7.78 32.30 9.95
N SER A 2 7.61 30.98 9.98
CA SER A 2 7.12 30.13 11.09
C SER A 2 5.64 29.80 10.87
N ASP A 3 5.42 28.55 10.47
CA ASP A 3 4.37 27.61 10.86
C ASP A 3 2.89 27.96 10.66
N ARG A 4 2.24 27.05 9.92
CA ARG A 4 0.89 26.47 10.12
C ARG A 4 0.65 25.54 8.92
N PHE A 5 1.26 24.35 8.87
CA PHE A 5 0.68 23.15 9.50
C PHE A 5 -0.84 23.30 9.65
N TRP A 6 -1.56 23.13 8.54
CA TRP A 6 -3.01 22.96 8.57
C TRP A 6 -3.28 21.52 9.01
N PHE A 7 -3.45 21.38 10.32
CA PHE A 7 -3.78 20.15 11.00
C PHE A 7 -5.00 19.47 10.37
N CYS A 8 -4.74 18.22 10.00
CA CYS A 8 -5.59 17.05 10.18
C CYS A 8 -6.72 17.28 11.21
N LEU A 9 -7.97 17.35 10.75
CA LEU A 9 -9.15 17.22 11.60
C LEU A 9 -10.09 16.16 11.00
N CYS A 10 -9.92 14.96 11.54
CA CYS A 10 -11.00 14.08 11.97
C CYS A 10 -12.11 13.76 10.95
N LEU A 11 -11.78 12.94 9.95
CA LEU A 11 -12.72 11.93 9.43
C LEU A 11 -12.44 10.56 10.07
N TRP A 12 -12.15 10.57 11.37
CA TRP A 12 -12.30 9.39 12.23
C TRP A 12 -13.70 9.46 12.82
N HIS A 13 -14.71 9.12 12.03
CA HIS A 13 -16.06 8.99 12.56
C HIS A 13 -16.72 7.76 11.95
N LEU A 14 -16.84 6.74 12.80
CA LEU A 14 -17.45 5.42 12.63
C LEU A 14 -16.77 4.44 11.67
N SER A 15 -15.78 3.70 12.17
CA SER A 15 -15.75 2.27 11.88
C SER A 15 -16.51 1.56 13.00
N GLY A 16 -17.82 1.46 12.79
CA GLY A 16 -18.69 0.61 13.58
C GLY A 16 -18.19 -0.84 13.55
N VAL A 17 -18.36 -1.48 14.70
CA VAL A 17 -18.21 -2.93 14.91
C VAL A 17 -19.00 -3.67 13.83
N PHE A 18 -18.29 -4.39 12.97
CA PHE A 18 -18.78 -5.62 12.37
C PHE A 18 -17.70 -6.66 12.55
N ALA A 19 -17.94 -7.58 13.49
CA ALA A 19 -17.27 -8.86 13.52
C ALA A 19 -17.70 -9.59 12.24
N ASP A 20 -16.87 -9.52 11.20
CA ASP A 20 -17.03 -10.37 10.05
C ASP A 20 -16.04 -11.52 10.15
N SER A 21 -16.55 -12.74 10.11
CA SER A 21 -15.74 -13.95 10.20
C SER A 21 -14.99 -14.26 8.90
N ASP A 22 -15.03 -13.34 7.93
CA ASP A 22 -14.28 -13.39 6.65
C ASP A 22 -13.44 -12.11 6.43
N ALA A 23 -13.04 -11.43 7.51
CA ALA A 23 -12.20 -10.24 7.43
C ALA A 23 -10.82 -10.56 6.82
N VAL A 24 -10.59 -10.13 5.59
CA VAL A 24 -9.28 -10.20 4.94
C VAL A 24 -8.33 -9.18 5.57
N LYS A 25 -7.19 -9.63 6.06
CA LYS A 25 -6.16 -8.76 6.64
C LYS A 25 -5.33 -8.12 5.52
N SER A 26 -5.52 -6.83 5.29
CA SER A 26 -4.75 -6.06 4.32
C SER A 26 -3.39 -5.65 4.87
N MET A 27 -2.35 -5.78 4.06
CA MET A 27 -0.97 -5.43 4.40
C MET A 27 -0.29 -4.76 3.20
N SER A 28 0.42 -3.66 3.44
CA SER A 28 1.21 -2.97 2.42
C SER A 28 2.69 -2.98 2.79
N VAL A 29 3.55 -3.24 1.83
CA VAL A 29 5.01 -3.27 2.01
C VAL A 29 5.70 -2.66 0.79
N MET A 30 6.92 -2.16 0.96
CA MET A 30 7.71 -1.67 -0.16
C MET A 30 8.37 -2.84 -0.91
N GLU A 31 8.64 -2.64 -2.19
CA GLU A 31 9.44 -3.59 -2.97
C GLU A 31 10.86 -3.74 -2.37
N GLY A 32 11.37 -4.97 -2.34
CA GLY A 32 12.66 -5.34 -1.75
C GLY A 32 12.62 -5.68 -0.26
N ASP A 33 11.57 -5.27 0.46
CA ASP A 33 11.43 -5.55 1.88
C ASP A 33 11.03 -7.01 2.16
N SER A 34 10.97 -7.36 3.45
CA SER A 34 10.45 -8.64 3.92
C SER A 34 9.15 -8.45 4.65
N VAL A 35 8.22 -9.40 4.48
CA VAL A 35 6.91 -9.36 5.11
C VAL A 35 6.60 -10.69 5.80
N SER A 36 5.96 -10.62 6.96
CA SER A 36 5.56 -11.78 7.75
C SER A 36 4.03 -11.85 7.83
N LEU A 37 3.45 -12.89 7.22
CA LEU A 37 2.03 -13.20 7.31
C LEU A 37 1.78 -14.03 8.57
N GLN A 38 1.27 -13.37 9.61
CA GLN A 38 1.13 -13.96 10.94
C GLN A 38 -0.18 -14.72 11.12
N THR A 39 -0.09 -15.97 11.57
CA THR A 39 -1.23 -16.83 11.97
C THR A 39 -1.81 -16.53 13.35
N ASN A 40 -1.18 -15.63 14.12
CA ASN A 40 -1.60 -15.16 15.46
C ASN A 40 -1.84 -16.28 16.50
N THR A 41 -1.31 -17.48 16.27
CA THR A 41 -1.48 -18.65 17.14
C THR A 41 -0.17 -19.42 17.21
N GLU A 42 0.16 -19.96 18.39
CA GLU A 42 1.29 -20.87 18.56
C GLU A 42 0.98 -22.25 17.96
N LEU A 43 1.99 -22.87 17.34
CA LEU A 43 1.87 -24.21 16.77
C LEU A 43 1.73 -25.27 17.87
N GLN A 44 0.73 -26.13 17.73
CA GLN A 44 0.56 -27.33 18.54
C GLN A 44 1.11 -28.56 17.81
N THR A 45 1.44 -29.61 18.58
CA THR A 45 2.09 -30.84 18.08
C THR A 45 1.35 -31.50 16.92
N ASP A 46 0.03 -31.38 16.86
CA ASP A 46 -0.81 -32.01 15.83
C ASP A 46 -1.34 -31.01 14.78
N ASP A 47 -0.78 -29.80 14.73
CA ASP A 47 -1.20 -28.80 13.76
C ASP A 47 -0.64 -29.11 12.37
N GLU A 48 -1.51 -28.96 11.39
CA GLU A 48 -1.17 -28.92 9.97
C GLU A 48 -1.52 -27.54 9.42
N ILE A 49 -0.56 -26.89 8.76
CA ILE A 49 -0.76 -25.57 8.16
C ILE A 49 -0.46 -25.66 6.67
N MET A 50 -1.39 -25.16 5.87
CA MET A 50 -1.22 -25.03 4.43
C MET A 50 -1.34 -23.57 4.03
N TRP A 51 -0.32 -23.06 3.35
CA TRP A 51 -0.29 -21.73 2.76
C TRP A 51 -0.58 -21.80 1.28
N THR A 52 -1.48 -20.94 0.82
CA THR A 52 -1.90 -20.85 -0.57
C THR A 52 -1.73 -19.44 -1.13
N PHE A 53 -1.47 -19.36 -2.43
CA PHE A 53 -1.25 -18.13 -3.16
C PHE A 53 -2.31 -17.96 -4.26
N GLY A 54 -2.86 -16.75 -4.34
CA GLY A 54 -3.81 -16.33 -5.36
C GLY A 54 -5.19 -16.96 -5.23
N LEU A 55 -6.07 -16.56 -6.16
CA LEU A 55 -7.45 -17.06 -6.22
C LEU A 55 -7.54 -18.54 -6.59
N SER A 56 -6.50 -19.08 -7.24
CA SER A 56 -6.38 -20.52 -7.54
C SER A 56 -6.01 -21.36 -6.32
N GLU A 57 -5.79 -20.74 -5.15
CA GLU A 57 -5.34 -21.38 -3.92
C GLU A 57 -4.11 -22.29 -4.14
N THR A 58 -3.16 -21.84 -4.96
CA THR A 58 -1.97 -22.65 -5.29
C THR A 58 -1.15 -22.86 -4.03
N ARG A 59 -0.89 -24.12 -3.64
CA ARG A 59 -0.12 -24.44 -2.44
C ARG A 59 1.34 -24.01 -2.61
N ILE A 60 1.80 -23.12 -1.75
CA ILE A 60 3.17 -22.58 -1.75
C ILE A 60 4.00 -23.02 -0.54
N ALA A 61 3.34 -23.43 0.56
CA ALA A 61 4.04 -23.98 1.70
C ALA A 61 3.11 -24.88 2.55
N GLU A 62 3.73 -25.79 3.30
CA GLU A 62 3.06 -26.74 4.17
C GLU A 62 3.90 -27.00 5.43
N ILE A 63 3.22 -27.10 6.56
CA ILE A 63 3.77 -27.50 7.85
C ILE A 63 2.95 -28.68 8.36
N ILE A 64 3.63 -29.77 8.74
CA ILE A 64 3.01 -30.88 9.46
C ILE A 64 3.80 -31.06 10.75
N LYS A 65 3.31 -30.45 11.84
CA LYS A 65 4.08 -30.33 13.07
C LYS A 65 4.38 -31.68 13.72
N ARG A 66 3.44 -32.63 13.63
CA ARG A 66 3.59 -34.01 14.13
C ARG A 66 4.83 -34.72 13.61
N PHE A 67 5.24 -34.41 12.38
CA PHE A 67 6.41 -35.00 11.74
C PHE A 67 7.60 -34.03 11.65
N GLU A 68 7.51 -32.86 12.29
CA GLU A 68 8.48 -31.75 12.17
C GLU A 68 8.83 -31.45 10.70
N ARG A 69 7.81 -31.53 9.82
CA ARG A 69 7.98 -31.33 8.38
C ARG A 69 7.58 -29.90 8.01
N PHE A 70 8.51 -29.18 7.39
CA PHE A 70 8.32 -27.83 6.87
C PHE A 70 8.73 -27.84 5.40
N SER A 71 7.78 -27.56 4.51
CA SER A 71 8.00 -27.65 3.07
C SER A 71 7.57 -26.35 2.41
N THR A 72 8.37 -25.88 1.45
CA THR A 72 8.03 -24.78 0.55
C THR A 72 8.02 -25.29 -0.87
N TYR A 73 7.07 -24.84 -1.68
CA TYR A 73 6.89 -25.26 -3.06
C TYR A 73 7.08 -24.08 -3.99
N ASP A 74 7.82 -24.31 -5.07
CA ASP A 74 8.05 -23.34 -6.13
C ASP A 74 7.23 -23.75 -7.36
N VAL A 75 5.90 -23.64 -7.23
CA VAL A 75 4.94 -24.11 -8.26
C VAL A 75 4.74 -23.07 -9.36
N LEU A 76 5.08 -21.81 -9.10
CA LEU A 76 4.77 -20.66 -9.94
C LEU A 76 6.03 -20.17 -10.65
N ASP A 77 6.45 -20.79 -11.74
CA ASP A 77 7.52 -20.30 -12.63
C ASP A 77 8.76 -19.73 -11.91
N VAL A 78 9.20 -20.38 -10.83
CA VAL A 78 10.39 -19.95 -10.08
C VAL A 78 10.19 -18.61 -9.31
N ARG A 79 8.95 -18.11 -9.21
CA ARG A 79 8.59 -16.84 -8.58
C ARG A 79 9.11 -16.77 -7.15
N PHE A 80 8.93 -17.83 -6.38
CA PHE A 80 9.18 -17.85 -4.94
C PHE A 80 10.50 -18.49 -4.55
N ARG A 81 11.32 -18.86 -5.55
CA ARG A 81 12.61 -19.51 -5.36
C ARG A 81 13.46 -18.80 -4.31
N ASP A 82 13.82 -19.54 -3.26
CA ASP A 82 14.67 -19.11 -2.14
C ASP A 82 14.14 -17.91 -1.33
N ARG A 83 12.90 -17.46 -1.55
CA ARG A 83 12.31 -16.27 -0.89
C ARG A 83 11.35 -16.60 0.23
N LEU A 84 10.71 -17.78 0.20
CA LEU A 84 9.77 -18.23 1.22
C LEU A 84 10.49 -18.87 2.39
N LYS A 85 10.11 -18.47 3.60
CA LYS A 85 10.55 -19.07 4.86
C LYS A 85 9.35 -19.29 5.76
N LEU A 86 9.43 -20.29 6.63
CA LEU A 86 8.38 -20.60 7.60
C LEU A 86 8.94 -20.43 9.01
N ASP A 87 8.17 -19.78 9.88
CA ASP A 87 8.47 -19.74 11.30
C ASP A 87 8.07 -21.06 11.96
N HIS A 88 9.03 -21.76 12.57
CA HIS A 88 8.82 -23.06 13.20
C HIS A 88 8.03 -23.01 14.51
N GLN A 89 7.84 -21.83 15.11
CA GLN A 89 7.09 -21.63 16.36
C GLN A 89 5.63 -21.24 16.08
N THR A 90 5.42 -20.32 15.15
CA THR A 90 4.07 -19.76 14.89
C THR A 90 3.42 -20.30 13.62
N GLY A 91 4.21 -20.87 12.71
CA GLY A 91 3.75 -21.29 11.38
C GLY A 91 3.51 -20.13 10.41
N SER A 92 3.98 -18.93 10.76
CA SER A 92 3.89 -17.74 9.92
C SER A 92 4.71 -17.89 8.64
N LEU A 93 4.17 -17.39 7.53
CA LEU A 93 4.88 -17.34 6.26
C LEU A 93 5.65 -16.03 6.16
N ILE A 94 6.96 -16.14 5.92
CA ILE A 94 7.84 -15.01 5.70
C ILE A 94 8.22 -14.98 4.22
N ILE A 95 7.96 -13.86 3.57
CA ILE A 95 8.32 -13.61 2.18
C ILE A 95 9.43 -12.56 2.22
N THR A 96 10.61 -12.92 1.72
CA THR A 96 11.76 -12.02 1.65
C THR A 96 11.91 -11.43 0.25
N ASN A 97 12.47 -10.23 0.15
CA ASN A 97 12.69 -9.54 -1.13
C ASN A 97 11.40 -9.51 -1.96
N THR A 98 10.35 -8.89 -1.40
CA THR A 98 9.03 -8.78 -2.02
C THR A 98 9.09 -8.00 -3.31
N ARG A 99 8.29 -8.40 -4.30
CA ARG A 99 8.18 -7.75 -5.61
C ARG A 99 6.76 -7.27 -5.84
N THR A 100 6.58 -6.28 -6.70
CA THR A 100 5.23 -5.83 -7.12
C THR A 100 4.35 -7.00 -7.61
N THR A 101 4.95 -8.01 -8.23
CA THR A 101 4.27 -9.24 -8.68
C THR A 101 3.75 -10.13 -7.55
N ASP A 102 4.27 -9.99 -6.33
CA ASP A 102 3.82 -10.78 -5.17
C ASP A 102 2.54 -10.21 -4.55
N SER A 103 2.04 -9.09 -5.07
CA SER A 103 0.81 -8.43 -4.62
C SER A 103 -0.41 -9.25 -4.99
N GLU A 104 -0.95 -9.99 -4.04
CA GLU A 104 -2.05 -10.92 -4.26
C GLU A 104 -2.67 -11.33 -2.91
N LEU A 105 -3.74 -12.13 -2.99
CA LEU A 105 -4.33 -12.81 -1.85
C LEU A 105 -3.49 -14.03 -1.44
N TYR A 106 -3.21 -14.13 -0.15
CA TYR A 106 -2.60 -15.29 0.49
C TYR A 106 -3.63 -15.93 1.43
N GLY A 107 -3.82 -17.23 1.28
CA GLY A 107 -4.67 -18.02 2.18
C GLY A 107 -3.81 -18.85 3.14
N VAL A 108 -4.30 -19.02 4.36
CA VAL A 108 -3.78 -20.02 5.29
C VAL A 108 -4.91 -20.86 5.83
N LYS A 109 -4.72 -22.17 5.83
CA LYS A 109 -5.62 -23.16 6.44
C LYS A 109 -4.84 -23.89 7.53
N ILE A 110 -5.33 -23.82 8.76
CA ILE A 110 -4.79 -24.51 9.93
C ILE A 110 -5.77 -25.61 10.31
N ILE A 111 -5.31 -26.85 10.35
CA ILE A 111 -6.10 -28.01 10.75
C ILE A 111 -5.60 -28.46 12.12
N ARG A 112 -6.47 -28.40 13.12
CA ARG A 112 -6.19 -28.78 14.51
C ARG A 112 -7.30 -29.67 15.03
N ASN A 113 -7.02 -30.94 15.30
CA ASN A 113 -7.96 -31.89 15.91
C ASN A 113 -9.38 -31.84 15.29
N ARG A 114 -9.47 -31.88 13.95
CA ARG A 114 -10.70 -31.77 13.12
C ARG A 114 -11.34 -30.37 13.02
N THR A 115 -10.81 -29.37 13.71
CA THR A 115 -11.17 -27.97 13.50
C THR A 115 -10.32 -27.40 12.37
N VAL A 116 -10.96 -26.68 11.44
CA VAL A 116 -10.27 -25.95 10.37
C VAL A 116 -10.42 -24.46 10.64
N ILE A 117 -9.29 -23.78 10.80
CA ILE A 117 -9.21 -22.33 10.95
C ILE A 117 -8.63 -21.79 9.65
N SER A 118 -9.29 -20.79 9.05
CA SER A 118 -8.84 -20.19 7.81
C SER A 118 -8.67 -18.69 7.96
N HIS A 119 -7.57 -18.15 7.43
CA HIS A 119 -7.35 -16.71 7.35
C HIS A 119 -6.90 -16.32 5.94
N ARG A 120 -7.17 -15.07 5.59
CA ARG A 120 -6.81 -14.48 4.31
C ARG A 120 -6.05 -13.18 4.53
N PHE A 121 -4.97 -13.01 3.78
CA PHE A 121 -4.15 -11.80 3.78
C PHE A 121 -4.14 -11.23 2.38
N ASN A 122 -4.37 -9.92 2.26
CA ASN A 122 -4.21 -9.22 1.00
C ASN A 122 -2.90 -8.44 1.05
N LEU A 123 -1.89 -8.89 0.31
CA LEU A 123 -0.59 -8.24 0.26
C LEU A 123 -0.55 -7.26 -0.91
N THR A 124 -0.15 -6.01 -0.64
CA THR A 124 0.12 -4.99 -1.65
C THR A 124 1.57 -4.58 -1.56
N VAL A 125 2.33 -4.79 -2.63
CA VAL A 125 3.74 -4.38 -2.73
C VAL A 125 3.83 -3.16 -3.64
N SER A 126 4.31 -2.05 -3.09
CA SER A 126 4.51 -0.81 -3.84
C SER A 126 5.98 -0.62 -4.19
N ASP A 127 6.26 -0.33 -5.46
CA ASP A 127 7.57 0.17 -5.83
C ASP A 127 7.71 1.61 -5.30
N SER A 128 8.93 1.98 -4.93
CA SER A 128 9.33 3.36 -4.68
C SER A 128 9.34 4.16 -5.98
N VAL A 129 8.18 4.29 -6.63
CA VAL A 129 7.98 5.37 -7.58
C VAL A 129 8.00 6.64 -6.73
N SER A 130 9.16 7.27 -6.66
CA SER A 130 9.33 8.62 -6.15
C SER A 130 8.53 9.54 -7.08
N CYS A 131 7.24 9.65 -6.84
CA CYS A 131 6.38 10.61 -7.49
C CYS A 131 6.74 12.00 -6.95
N CYS A 132 7.75 12.57 -7.61
CA CYS A 132 7.76 13.93 -8.12
C CYS A 132 7.90 15.08 -7.12
N ASP A 133 9.12 15.31 -6.63
CA ASP A 133 9.61 16.68 -6.38
C ASP A 133 9.57 17.55 -7.67
N SER A 134 9.60 16.92 -8.85
CA SER A 134 9.65 17.59 -10.15
C SER A 134 8.32 18.20 -10.60
N ALA A 135 7.18 17.63 -10.24
CA ALA A 135 5.87 18.16 -10.61
C ALA A 135 5.54 19.44 -9.81
N GLU A 136 6.01 19.54 -8.56
CA GLU A 136 5.84 20.74 -7.75
C GLU A 136 6.55 21.95 -8.39
N ALA A 137 7.79 21.77 -8.85
CA ALA A 137 8.56 22.81 -9.51
C ALA A 137 7.88 23.30 -10.81
N VAL A 138 7.35 22.37 -11.61
CA VAL A 138 6.62 22.70 -12.86
C VAL A 138 5.32 23.45 -12.56
N ILE A 139 4.53 23.00 -11.56
CA ILE A 139 3.29 23.66 -11.16
C ILE A 139 3.57 25.09 -10.67
N ARG A 140 4.61 25.29 -9.83
CA ARG A 140 5.02 26.63 -9.37
C ARG A 140 5.41 27.55 -10.53
N LEU A 141 6.12 27.03 -11.53
CA LEU A 141 6.54 27.79 -12.71
C LEU A 141 5.36 28.20 -13.59
N VAL A 142 4.39 27.30 -13.80
CA VAL A 142 3.17 27.61 -14.57
C VAL A 142 2.30 28.64 -13.87
N VAL A 143 2.09 28.50 -12.55
CA VAL A 143 1.27 29.44 -11.76
C VAL A 143 1.89 30.83 -11.74
N THR A 144 3.21 30.93 -11.55
CA THR A 144 3.91 32.24 -11.56
C THR A 144 3.83 32.93 -12.92
N ALA A 145 3.97 32.19 -14.03
CA ALA A 145 3.82 32.74 -15.37
C ALA A 145 2.40 33.27 -15.64
N LEU A 146 1.35 32.50 -15.30
CA LEU A 146 -0.05 32.90 -15.52
C LEU A 146 -0.44 34.14 -14.71
N VAL A 147 -0.04 34.20 -13.43
CA VAL A 147 -0.30 35.36 -12.57
C VAL A 147 0.46 36.59 -13.09
N GLY A 148 1.71 36.42 -13.54
CA GLY A 148 2.50 37.50 -14.14
C GLY A 148 1.83 38.10 -15.38
N VAL A 149 1.31 37.26 -16.28
CA VAL A 149 0.59 37.71 -17.49
C VAL A 149 -0.69 38.47 -17.14
N ALA A 150 -1.49 37.95 -16.20
CA ALA A 150 -2.72 38.63 -15.76
C ALA A 150 -2.43 40.00 -15.12
N ALA A 151 -1.39 40.08 -14.28
CA ALA A 151 -0.97 41.34 -13.66
C ALA A 151 -0.50 42.36 -14.72
N ALA A 152 0.30 41.93 -15.70
CA ALA A 152 0.73 42.79 -16.80
C ALA A 152 -0.46 43.30 -17.63
N ALA A 153 -1.42 42.44 -17.96
CA ALA A 153 -2.63 42.83 -18.68
C ALA A 153 -3.48 43.84 -17.90
N ALA A 154 -3.68 43.61 -16.59
CA ALA A 154 -4.41 44.54 -15.73
C ALA A 154 -3.73 45.92 -15.66
N VAL A 155 -2.40 45.96 -15.56
CA VAL A 155 -1.62 47.22 -15.61
C VAL A 155 -1.82 47.92 -16.95
N VAL A 156 -1.76 47.20 -18.07
CA VAL A 156 -2.00 47.79 -19.41
C VAL A 156 -3.40 48.38 -19.52
N VAL A 157 -4.43 47.66 -19.06
CA VAL A 157 -5.82 48.14 -19.06
C VAL A 157 -5.98 49.37 -18.16
N LEU A 158 -5.38 49.37 -16.96
CA LEU A 158 -5.41 50.52 -16.05
C LEU A 158 -4.72 51.74 -16.65
N VAL A 159 -3.55 51.57 -17.27
CA VAL A 159 -2.84 52.65 -17.95
C VAL A 159 -3.67 53.19 -19.11
N TYR A 160 -4.30 52.30 -19.89
CA TYR A 160 -5.19 52.67 -20.98
C TYR A 160 -6.39 53.49 -20.47
N ASP A 161 -7.06 53.03 -19.42
CA ASP A 161 -8.21 53.69 -18.82
C ASP A 161 -7.86 55.07 -18.22
N ILE A 162 -6.73 55.18 -17.50
CA ILE A 162 -6.25 56.46 -16.94
C ILE A 162 -5.93 57.46 -18.06
N ARG A 163 -5.27 57.00 -19.15
CA ARG A 163 -4.96 57.85 -20.30
C ARG A 163 -6.22 58.30 -21.02
N SER A 164 -7.18 57.40 -21.23
CA SER A 164 -8.48 57.71 -21.85
C SER A 164 -9.23 58.78 -21.06
N ARG A 165 -9.34 58.63 -19.74
CA ARG A 165 -10.01 59.61 -18.85
C ARG A 165 -9.31 60.96 -18.73
N ARG A 166 -8.04 61.06 -19.13
CA ARG A 166 -7.30 62.32 -19.20
C ARG A 166 -7.53 63.00 -20.55
N ALA A 167 -7.52 62.25 -21.65
CA ALA A 167 -7.77 62.78 -22.99
C ALA A 167 -9.17 63.41 -23.17
N GLU A 168 -10.19 62.91 -22.45
CA GLU A 168 -11.54 63.51 -22.46
C GLU A 168 -11.65 64.82 -21.66
N ARG A 169 -10.69 65.14 -20.79
CA ARG A 169 -10.69 66.36 -19.97
C ARG A 169 -9.95 67.54 -20.59
N ASP A 170 -9.28 67.34 -21.72
CA ASP A 170 -8.50 68.34 -22.44
C ASP A 170 -9.23 68.88 -23.70
N VAL A 171 -10.57 68.73 -23.78
CA VAL A 171 -11.47 69.28 -24.82
C VAL A 171 -12.37 70.36 -24.24
#